data_AF-A0AA41S0R2-F1
#
_entry.id   AF-A0AA41S0R2-F1
#
_cell.length_a   1.000
_cell.length_b   1.000
_cell.length_c   1.000
_cell.angle_alpha   90.00
_cell.angle_beta   90.00
_cell.angle_gamma   90.00
#
_symmetry.space_group_name_H-M   'P 1'
#
loop_
_entity.id
_entity.type
_entity.pdbx_description
1 polymer ?
#
loop_
_entity_poly.entity_id
_entity_poly.type
_entity_poly.pdbx_seq_one_letter_code
_entity_poly.pdbx_strand_id
1 'polypeptide(L)' 'MYGNDFGWGRPIATKTGVHCKRNGMATLNEGPVEGSIDINFSLPIEVFKAMENDAEFMEAFLF' A
#
# COMPACT_ATOMS: atom_id res chain seq x y z
N MET A 1 -6.73 -10.36 6.40
CA MET A 1 -7.02 -9.32 7.43
C MET A 1 -8.47 -8.84 7.41
N TYR A 2 -9.01 -8.41 6.28
CA TYR A 2 -10.38 -7.95 6.06
C TYR A 2 -11.45 -9.03 6.28
N GLY A 3 -11.10 -10.32 6.29
CA GLY A 3 -12.02 -11.40 6.67
C GLY A 3 -12.19 -11.59 8.19
N ASN A 4 -11.46 -10.84 9.01
CA ASN A 4 -11.52 -10.97 10.45
C ASN A 4 -12.55 -10.00 11.06
N ASP A 5 -13.69 -10.53 11.50
CA ASP A 5 -14.73 -9.79 12.21
C ASP A 5 -14.74 -10.23 13.69
N PHE A 6 -14.46 -9.29 14.59
CA PHE A 6 -14.47 -9.52 16.04
C PHE A 6 -15.87 -9.37 16.68
N GLY A 7 -16.92 -9.22 15.86
CA GLY A 7 -18.29 -8.93 16.28
C GLY A 7 -18.66 -7.44 16.19
N TRP A 8 -17.77 -6.60 15.65
CA TRP A 8 -17.98 -5.16 15.42
C TRP A 8 -18.03 -4.80 13.93
N GLY A 9 -18.03 -5.80 13.06
CA GLY A 9 -18.03 -5.65 11.62
C GLY A 9 -16.63 -5.75 11.02
N ARG A 10 -16.61 -5.74 9.69
CA ARG A 10 -15.41 -5.87 8.86
C ARG A 10 -14.48 -4.64 8.99
N PRO A 11 -13.15 -4.82 9.02
CA PRO A 11 -12.19 -3.71 8.97
C PRO A 11 -12.38 -2.82 7.73
N ILE A 12 -12.25 -1.51 7.90
CA ILE A 12 -12.37 -0.53 6.80
C ILE A 12 -11.05 -0.39 6.04
N ALA A 13 -9.93 -0.43 6.77
CA ALA A 13 -8.59 -0.33 6.21
C ALA A 13 -7.58 -1.12 7.05
N THR A 14 -6.54 -1.64 6.41
CA THR A 14 -5.41 -2.30 7.07
C THR A 14 -4.11 -1.59 6.71
N LYS A 15 -3.18 -1.46 7.66
CA LYS A 15 -1.90 -0.78 7.44
C LYS A 15 -0.77 -1.55 8.10
N THR A 16 0.37 -1.61 7.40
CA THR A 16 1.59 -2.17 7.96
C THR A 16 2.17 -1.25 9.03
N GLY A 17 2.60 -1.84 10.15
CA GLY A 17 3.22 -1.12 11.26
C GLY A 17 4.60 -0.54 10.93
N VAL A 18 5.11 0.31 11.83
CA VAL A 18 6.37 1.06 11.66
C VAL A 18 7.61 0.17 11.48
N HIS A 19 7.61 -1.06 11.98
CA HIS A 19 8.76 -1.98 11.86
C HIS A 19 9.13 -2.36 10.41
N CYS A 20 8.18 -2.20 9.49
CA CYS A 20 8.39 -2.42 8.06
C CYS A 20 8.83 -1.15 7.31
N LYS A 21 8.94 0.00 7.98
CA LYS A 21 9.35 1.27 7.36
C LYS A 21 10.87 1.42 7.32
N ARG A 22 11.51 0.59 6.50
CA ARG A 22 12.96 0.66 6.21
C ARG A 22 13.16 1.09 4.76
N ASN A 23 14.20 1.88 4.52
CA ASN A 23 14.49 2.36 3.17
C ASN A 23 14.63 1.18 2.18
N GLY A 24 13.94 1.26 1.05
CA GLY A 24 13.91 0.23 0.01
C GLY A 24 12.94 -0.92 0.29
N MET A 25 12.16 -0.88 1.38
CA MET A 25 11.16 -1.90 1.69
C MET A 25 9.87 -1.61 0.93
N ALA A 26 9.32 -2.65 0.29
CA ALA A 26 7.97 -2.67 -0.25
C ALA A 26 7.17 -3.78 0.46
N THR A 27 5.99 -3.44 0.96
CA THR A 27 5.07 -4.42 1.57
C THR A 27 3.76 -4.44 0.79
N LEU A 28 3.30 -5.64 0.44
CA LEU A 28 2.02 -5.86 -0.22
C LEU A 28 1.05 -6.43 0.80
N ASN A 29 -0.14 -5.85 0.87
CA ASN A 29 -1.25 -6.34 1.68
C ASN A 29 -2.46 -6.54 0.78
N GLU A 30 -3.39 -7.39 1.20
CA GLU A 30 -4.74 -7.37 0.63
C GLU A 30 -5.33 -5.97 0.78
N GLY A 31 -6.05 -5.52 -0.24
CA GLY A 31 -6.79 -4.26 -0.21
C GLY A 31 -8.24 -4.44 0.26
N PRO A 32 -8.97 -3.33 0.45
CA PRO A 32 -10.33 -3.35 1.01
C PRO A 32 -11.37 -3.97 0.07
N VAL A 33 -11.08 -4.04 -1.22
CA VAL A 33 -11.94 -4.67 -2.24
C VAL A 33 -11.39 -6.07 -2.52
N GLU A 34 -12.28 -7.04 -2.70
CA GLU A 34 -11.85 -8.40 -3.02
C GLU A 34 -11.05 -8.42 -4.33
N GLY A 35 -9.85 -9.00 -4.29
CA GLY A 35 -8.90 -9.00 -5.41
C GLY A 35 -8.02 -7.75 -5.52
N SER A 36 -8.25 -6.70 -4.71
CA SER A 36 -7.38 -5.52 -4.71
C SER A 36 -6.15 -5.71 -3.81
N ILE A 37 -5.10 -4.92 -4.07
CA ILE A 37 -3.82 -4.97 -3.35
C ILE A 37 -3.47 -3.55 -2.87
N ASP A 38 -3.10 -3.43 -1.60
CA ASP A 38 -2.53 -2.21 -1.03
C ASP A 38 -1.01 -2.35 -0.96
N ILE A 39 -0.29 -1.45 -1.64
CA ILE A 39 1.18 -1.43 -1.69
C ILE A 39 1.71 -0.29 -0.84
N ASN A 40 2.67 -0.58 0.05
CA ASN A 40 3.36 0.41 0.87
C ASN A 40 4.85 0.44 0.55
N PHE A 41 5.32 1.58 0.04
CA PHE A 41 6.73 1.84 -0.22
C PHE A 41 7.33 2.67 0.91
N SER A 42 8.51 2.28 1.37
CA SER A 42 9.31 3.06 2.32
C SER A 42 10.57 3.55 1.61
N LEU A 43 10.47 4.73 1.01
CA LEU A 43 11.52 5.33 0.18
C LEU A 43 11.82 6.76 0.64
N PRO A 44 13.00 7.32 0.28
CA PRO A 44 13.31 8.72 0.50
C PRO A 44 12.38 9.59 -0.34
N ILE A 45 12.16 10.82 0.11
CA ILE A 45 11.22 11.75 -0.55
C ILE A 45 11.66 12.09 -1.98
N GLU A 46 12.95 12.09 -2.26
CA GLU A 46 13.53 12.33 -3.57
C GLU A 46 13.11 11.25 -4.58
N VAL A 47 13.03 10.00 -4.13
CA VAL A 47 12.60 8.88 -4.97
C VAL A 47 11.11 8.97 -5.26
N PHE A 48 10.29 9.32 -4.26
CA PHE A 48 8.86 9.56 -4.49
C PHE A 48 8.62 10.68 -5.52
N LYS A 49 9.40 11.77 -5.46
CA LYS A 49 9.33 12.84 -6.46
C LYS A 49 9.71 12.36 -7.86
N ALA A 50 10.73 11.51 -7.97
CA ALA A 50 11.11 10.94 -9.27
C ALA A 50 9.99 10.05 -9.83
N MET A 51 9.39 9.21 -8.98
CA MET A 51 8.27 8.33 -9.35
C MET A 51 7.02 9.09 -9.79
N GLU A 52 6.69 10.20 -9.12
CA GLU A 52 5.56 11.05 -9.50
C GLU A 52 5.74 11.67 -10.89
N ASN A 53 6.98 11.92 -11.31
CA ASN A 53 7.31 12.44 -12.64
C ASN A 53 7.55 11.34 -13.68
N ASP A 54 7.48 10.07 -13.29
CA ASP A 54 7.65 8.93 -14.18
C ASP A 54 6.28 8.52 -14.75
N ALA A 55 6.09 8.80 -16.05
CA ALA A 55 4.81 8.55 -16.72
C ALA A 55 4.48 7.06 -16.84
N GLU A 56 5.48 6.20 -17.06
CA GLU A 56 5.30 4.75 -17.15
C GLU A 56 4.87 4.19 -15.78
N PHE A 57 5.50 4.67 -14.71
CA PHE A 57 5.11 4.29 -13.35
C PHE A 57 3.68 4.74 -13.02
N MET A 58 3.33 5.99 -13.32
CA MET A 58 2.00 6.54 -13.00
C MET A 58 0.87 5.87 -13.81
N GLU A 59 1.13 5.42 -15.03
CA GLU A 59 0.16 4.69 -15.86
C GLU A 59 -0.34 3.42 -15.15
N ALA A 60 0.51 2.75 -14.36
CA ALA A 60 0.14 1.55 -13.61
C ALA A 60 -0.93 1.79 -12.52
N PHE A 61 -1.21 3.05 -12.15
CA PHE A 61 -2.19 3.42 -11.11
C PHE A 61 -3.43 4.10 -11.68
N LEU A 62 -3.58 4.21 -13.01
CA LEU A 62 -4.72 4.88 -13.65
C LEU A 62 -5.94 3.96 -13.89
N PHE A 63 -5.87 2.68 -13.52
CA PHE A 63 -6.91 1.67 -13.79
C PHE A 63 -7.45 1.02 -12.54
#